data_AF-A0A822DWK2-F1
#
_entry.id   AF-A0A822DWK2-F1
#
_cell.length_a   1.000
_cell.length_b   1.000
_cell.length_c   1.000
_cell.angle_alpha   90.00
_cell.angle_beta   90.00
_cell.angle_gamma   90.00
#
_symmetry.space_group_name_H-M   'P 1'
#
loop_
_entity.id
_entity.type
_entity.pdbx_description
1 polymer ?
#
loop_
_entity_poly.entity_id
_entity_poly.type
_entity_poly.pdbx_seq_one_letter_code
_entity_poly.pdbx_strand_id
1 'polypeptide(L)' 'QEFKARARYLNEKYDYDVNEARKIWCFGPEGTGPNLLMDCTKGVQYLNEIKDSCVAGFQWATKEGVLAEENVRGVRFDIH' A
#
# COMPACT_ATOMS: atom_id res chain seq x y z
N GLN A 1 -8.65 12.50 -8.70
CA GLN A 1 -8.31 12.42 -10.13
C GLN A 1 -7.00 11.65 -10.36
N GLU A 2 -6.01 11.79 -9.49
CA GLU A 2 -4.72 11.05 -9.57
C GLU A 2 -4.81 9.52 -9.43
N PHE A 3 -5.64 8.97 -8.54
CA PHE A 3 -5.68 7.52 -8.30
C PHE A 3 -6.12 6.70 -9.54
N LYS A 4 -6.98 7.27 -10.40
CA LYS A 4 -7.38 6.62 -11.67
C LYS A 4 -6.23 6.60 -12.68
N ALA A 5 -5.48 7.69 -12.78
CA ALA A 5 -4.32 7.80 -13.66
C ALA A 5 -3.18 6.88 -13.17
N ARG A 6 -2.94 6.86 -11.85
CA ARG A 6 -1.97 5.96 -11.20
C ARG A 6 -2.31 4.49 -11.44
N ALA A 7 -3.57 4.10 -11.25
CA ALA A 7 -4.01 2.73 -11.49
C ALA A 7 -3.84 2.31 -12.95
N ARG A 8 -4.10 3.21 -13.92
CA ARG A 8 -3.83 2.95 -15.34
C ARG A 8 -2.35 2.76 -15.62
N TYR A 9 -1.50 3.66 -15.11
CA TYR A 9 -0.05 3.54 -15.27
C TYR A 9 0.51 2.25 -14.66
N LEU A 10 0.01 1.85 -13.48
CA LEU A 10 0.42 0.61 -12.81
C LEU A 10 -0.03 -0.64 -13.58
N ASN A 11 -1.21 -0.60 -14.19
CA ASN A 11 -1.69 -1.67 -15.05
C ASN A 11 -0.88 -1.75 -16.36
N GLU A 12 -0.71 -0.63 -17.08
CA GLU A 12 -0.01 -0.59 -18.37
C GLU A 12 1.48 -0.95 -18.27
N LYS A 13 2.15 -0.54 -17.20
CA LYS A 13 3.61 -0.70 -17.05
C LYS A 13 4.03 -1.89 -16.22
N TYR A 14 3.20 -2.29 -15.25
CA TYR A 14 3.56 -3.31 -14.25
C TYR A 14 2.49 -4.40 -14.08
N ASP A 15 1.47 -4.44 -14.95
CA ASP A 15 0.40 -5.46 -14.96
C ASP A 15 -0.36 -5.61 -13.63
N TYR A 16 -0.50 -4.51 -12.87
CA TYR A 16 -1.34 -4.52 -11.67
C TYR A 16 -2.83 -4.56 -12.04
N ASP A 17 -3.65 -5.24 -11.23
CA ASP A 17 -5.11 -5.17 -11.38
C ASP A 17 -5.60 -3.74 -11.15
N VAL A 18 -6.39 -3.21 -12.08
CA VAL A 18 -6.87 -1.82 -12.04
C VAL A 18 -7.76 -1.54 -10.83
N ASN A 19 -8.47 -2.54 -10.32
CA ASN A 19 -9.34 -2.40 -9.15
C ASN A 19 -8.54 -2.38 -7.86
N GLU A 20 -7.53 -3.24 -7.75
CA GLU A 20 -6.61 -3.27 -6.60
C GLU A 20 -5.72 -2.03 -6.58
N ALA A 21 -5.19 -1.62 -7.74
CA ALA A 21 -4.36 -0.42 -7.88
C ALA A 21 -5.11 0.89 -7.55
N ARG A 22 -6.44 0.88 -7.55
CA ARG A 22 -7.25 2.01 -7.06
C ARG A 22 -7.37 2.05 -5.55
N LYS A 23 -7.12 0.92 -4.88
CA LYS A 23 -7.23 0.72 -3.44
C LYS A 23 -5.86 0.75 -2.74
N ILE A 24 -4.90 1.51 -3.28
CA ILE A 24 -3.64 1.80 -2.60
C ILE A 24 -3.95 2.69 -1.38
N TRP A 25 -3.54 2.25 -0.20
CA TRP A 25 -3.75 2.98 1.04
C TRP A 25 -2.64 4.01 1.29
N CYS A 26 -1.38 3.62 1.14
CA CYS A 26 -0.24 4.51 1.31
C CYS A 26 1.04 3.95 0.66
N PHE A 27 2.02 4.83 0.52
CA PHE A 27 3.42 4.48 0.24
C PHE A 27 4.25 4.67 1.50
N GLY A 28 5.25 3.83 1.74
CA GLY A 28 6.09 3.89 2.94
C GLY A 28 7.56 3.61 2.64
N PRO A 29 8.51 4.11 3.44
CA PRO A 29 8.34 4.95 4.64
C PRO A 29 7.98 6.42 4.32
N GLU A 30 7.47 7.15 5.31
CA GLU A 30 7.21 8.61 5.29
C GLU A 30 6.31 9.10 4.13
N GLY A 31 5.37 8.26 3.68
CA GLY A 31 4.38 8.64 2.67
C GLY A 31 4.88 8.68 1.22
N THR A 32 6.20 8.61 0.99
CA THR A 32 6.83 8.69 -0.33
C THR A 32 7.80 7.54 -0.62
N GLY A 33 8.00 6.66 0.35
CA GLY A 33 8.98 5.60 0.24
C GLY A 33 8.61 4.48 -0.75
N PRO A 34 9.58 3.60 -1.02
CA PRO A 34 9.50 2.60 -2.09
C PRO A 34 8.68 1.34 -1.74
N ASN A 35 7.83 1.38 -0.72
CA ASN A 35 6.93 0.29 -0.32
C ASN A 35 5.48 0.67 -0.56
N LEU A 36 4.63 -0.33 -0.79
CA LEU A 36 3.22 -0.16 -1.12
C LEU A 36 2.33 -0.93 -0.16
N LEU A 37 1.26 -0.30 0.33
CA LEU A 37 0.16 -0.98 1.02
C LEU A 37 -1.12 -0.90 0.18
N MET A 38 -1.70 -2.05 -0.16
CA MET A 38 -2.86 -2.18 -1.03
C MET A 38 -3.94 -3.07 -0.41
N ASP A 39 -5.21 -2.69 -0.59
CA ASP A 39 -6.36 -3.53 -0.24
C ASP A 39 -6.80 -4.39 -1.44
N CYS A 40 -6.66 -5.71 -1.31
CA CYS A 40 -7.11 -6.72 -2.27
C CYS A 40 -8.37 -7.48 -1.79
N THR A 41 -8.96 -7.06 -0.66
CA THR A 41 -10.13 -7.72 -0.06
C THR A 41 -11.40 -7.52 -0.91
N LYS A 42 -12.32 -8.46 -0.81
CA LYS A 42 -13.63 -8.45 -1.48
C LYS A 42 -14.74 -8.74 -0.47
N GLY A 43 -15.73 -7.85 -0.37
CA GLY A 43 -16.92 -8.06 0.47
C GLY A 43 -16.71 -7.80 1.98
N VAL A 44 -15.58 -7.24 2.40
CA VAL A 44 -15.32 -6.92 3.81
C VAL A 44 -15.90 -5.55 4.15
N GLN A 45 -16.87 -5.54 5.08
CA GLN A 45 -17.44 -4.30 5.62
C GLN A 45 -16.52 -3.69 6.68
N TYR A 46 -16.63 -2.38 6.90
CA TYR A 46 -15.89 -1.64 7.94
C TYR A 46 -14.35 -1.64 7.80
N LEU A 47 -13.79 -2.18 6.71
CA LEU A 47 -12.35 -2.18 6.46
C LEU A 47 -11.73 -0.76 6.43
N ASN A 48 -12.53 0.24 6.06
CA ASN A 48 -12.10 1.64 6.09
C ASN A 48 -11.96 2.20 7.50
N GLU A 49 -12.54 1.58 8.53
CA GLU A 49 -12.41 2.03 9.93
C GLU A 49 -11.02 1.74 10.50
N ILE A 50 -10.40 0.64 10.07
CA ILE A 50 -9.04 0.25 10.50
C ILE A 50 -7.95 0.83 9.61
N LYS A 51 -8.32 1.51 8.51
CA LYS A 51 -7.39 1.97 7.49
C LYS A 51 -6.28 2.84 8.08
N ASP A 52 -6.64 3.82 8.90
CA ASP A 52 -5.68 4.78 9.47
C ASP A 52 -4.71 4.09 10.43
N SER A 53 -5.21 3.12 11.22
CA SER A 53 -4.38 2.31 12.12
C SER A 53 -3.39 1.43 11.35
N CYS A 54 -3.84 0.77 10.28
CA CYS A 54 -2.99 -0.04 9.42
C CYS A 54 -1.93 0.80 8.70
N VAL A 55 -2.31 1.98 8.20
CA VAL A 55 -1.37 2.91 7.57
C VAL A 55 -0.30 3.36 8.58
N ALA A 56 -0.69 3.75 9.80
CA ALA A 56 0.26 4.17 10.82
C ALA A 56 1.25 3.05 11.20
N GLY A 57 0.74 1.83 11.43
CA GLY A 57 1.58 0.66 11.72
C GLY A 57 2.52 0.33 10.57
N PHE A 58 2.05 0.43 9.33
CA PHE A 58 2.87 0.21 8.14
C PHE A 58 4.00 1.23 7.99
N GLN A 59 3.74 2.52 8.23
CA GLN A 59 4.78 3.55 8.17
C GLN A 59 5.89 3.29 9.21
N TRP A 60 5.49 2.89 10.42
CA TRP A 60 6.44 2.58 11.48
C TRP A 60 7.24 1.30 11.16
N ALA A 61 6.56 0.22 10.79
CA ALA A 61 7.20 -1.06 10.47
C ALA A 61 8.14 -0.97 9.26
N THR A 62 7.82 -0.15 8.26
CA THR A 62 8.70 0.04 7.09
C THR A 62 9.87 0.95 7.37
N LYS A 63 9.80 1.82 8.38
CA LYS A 63 10.89 2.69 8.83
C LYS A 63 11.89 1.93 9.68
N GLU A 64 11.40 1.16 10.65
CA GLU A 64 12.29 0.39 11.53
C GLU A 64 12.74 -0.90 10.86
N GLY A 65 11.87 -1.66 10.19
CA GLY A 65 12.28 -2.91 9.57
C GLY A 65 12.64 -4.02 10.57
N VAL A 66 12.26 -5.25 10.23
CA VAL A 66 12.18 -6.36 11.22
C VAL A 66 13.52 -7.06 11.46
N LEU A 67 14.49 -6.95 10.54
CA LEU A 67 15.72 -7.73 10.60
C LEU A 67 16.84 -7.04 11.39
N ALA A 68 17.08 -5.76 11.09
CA ALA A 68 18.27 -5.04 11.56
C ALA A 68 17.96 -3.58 11.93
N GLU A 69 16.70 -3.24 12.16
CA GLU A 69 16.28 -1.85 12.42
C GLU A 69 16.65 -0.88 11.26
N GLU A 70 16.54 -1.35 10.00
CA GLU A 70 16.76 -0.56 8.79
C GLU A 70 15.51 -0.40 7.92
N ASN A 71 15.46 0.72 7.18
CA ASN A 71 14.38 1.04 6.25
C ASN A 71 14.11 -0.10 5.25
N VAL A 72 12.88 -0.60 5.25
CA VAL A 72 12.40 -1.59 4.28
C VAL A 72 12.31 -0.94 2.90
N ARG A 73 12.64 -1.69 1.84
CA ARG A 73 12.58 -1.19 0.46
C ARG A 73 12.08 -2.24 -0.52
N GLY A 74 11.20 -1.83 -1.42
CA GLY A 74 10.76 -2.63 -2.56
C GLY A 74 9.73 -3.70 -2.22
N VAL A 75 8.96 -3.52 -1.14
CA VAL A 75 7.97 -4.51 -0.69
C VAL A 75 6.55 -4.04 -0.99
N ARG A 76 5.74 -4.95 -1.54
CA ARG A 76 4.30 -4.80 -1.72
C ARG A 76 3.58 -5.58 -0.64
N PHE A 77 2.70 -4.92 0.10
CA PHE A 77 1.84 -5.52 1.11
C PHE A 77 0.40 -5.50 0.61
N ASP A 78 -0.17 -6.69 0.45
CA ASP A 78 -1.54 -6.90 0.00
C ASP A 78 -2.39 -7.41 1.15
N ILE A 79 -3.50 -6.73 1.42
CA ILE A 79 -4.49 -7.12 2.43
C ILE A 79 -5.54 -7.99 1.74
N HIS A 80 -5.74 -9.23 2.22
CA HIS A 80 -6.67 -10.22 1.65
C HIS A 80 -7.88 -10.49 2.55
#